data_AF-A0A2J5PR93-F1
#
_entry.id   AF-A0A2J5PR93-F1
#
_cell.length_a   1.000
_cell.length_b   1.000
_cell.length_c   1.000
_cell.angle_alpha   90.00
_cell.angle_beta   90.00
_cell.angle_gamma   90.00
#
_symmetry.space_group_name_H-M   'P 1'
#
loop_
_entity.id
_entity.type
_entity.pdbx_description
1 polymer ?
#
loop_
_entity_poly.entity_id
_entity_poly.type
_entity_poly.pdbx_seq_one_letter_code
_entity_poly.pdbx_strand_id
1 'polypeptide(L)'
;MSAVDKLHDADLEIREALPDDAHAIAALYVWHVLNGRASFEEIPPTVDEMRKRIKTVRDSGLPWLVALWRGTIVGYCYATFYRPRPAYR
;
A
#
# COMPACT_ATOMS: atom_id res chain seq x y z
N MET A 1 27.98 -0.32 13.23
CA MET A 1 27.19 -0.71 12.04
C MET A 1 26.02 0.25 11.91
N SER A 2 26.18 1.33 11.16
CA SER A 2 25.06 2.20 10.79
C SER A 2 25.42 2.87 9.47
N ALA A 3 25.12 2.16 8.39
CA ALA A 3 24.92 2.76 7.10
C ALA A 3 23.44 2.56 6.84
N VAL A 4 22.66 3.63 7.01
CA VAL A 4 21.38 3.73 6.35
C VAL A 4 21.74 3.70 4.86
N ASP A 5 21.60 2.54 4.24
CA ASP A 5 21.79 2.38 2.81
C ASP A 5 20.79 3.35 2.17
N LYS A 6 21.29 4.46 1.64
CA LYS A 6 20.44 5.47 1.03
C LYS A 6 19.86 4.79 -0.20
N LEU A 7 18.54 4.74 -0.30
CA LEU A 7 17.85 4.33 -1.51
C LEU A 7 18.40 5.22 -2.64
N HIS A 8 19.18 4.63 -3.55
CA HIS A 8 19.60 5.32 -4.75
C HIS A 8 18.40 5.33 -5.69
N ASP A 9 18.02 6.50 -6.21
CA ASP A 9 16.85 6.65 -7.10
C ASP A 9 16.86 5.69 -8.29
N ALA A 10 18.05 5.31 -8.79
CA ALA A 10 18.19 4.36 -9.88
C ALA A 10 17.72 2.93 -9.54
N ASP A 11 17.66 2.58 -8.26
CA ASP A 11 17.21 1.27 -7.78
C ASP A 11 15.74 1.28 -7.33
N LEU A 12 15.07 2.45 -7.37
CA LEU A 12 13.70 2.65 -6.93
C LEU A 12 12.75 2.79 -8.12
N GLU A 13 11.75 1.92 -8.18
CA GLU A 13 10.68 1.96 -9.17
C GLU A 13 9.34 2.22 -8.48
N ILE A 14 8.54 3.14 -9.03
CA ILE A 14 7.14 3.33 -8.63
C ILE A 14 6.25 2.86 -9.78
N ARG A 15 5.30 1.96 -9.49
CA ARG A 15 4.32 1.47 -10.46
C ARG A 15 2.96 1.24 -9.83
N GLU A 16 1.94 1.11 -10.66
CA GLU A 16 0.61 0.64 -10.24
C GLU A 16 0.70 -0.76 -9.62
N ALA A 17 -0.11 -0.98 -8.59
CA ALA A 17 -0.20 -2.25 -7.89
C ALA A 17 -0.97 -3.28 -8.73
N LEU A 18 -0.38 -4.46 -8.87
CA LEU A 18 -0.99 -5.62 -9.47
C LEU A 18 -1.72 -6.46 -8.39
N PRO A 19 -2.70 -7.29 -8.76
CA PRO A 19 -3.41 -8.15 -7.81
C PRO A 19 -2.49 -9.05 -6.96
N ASP A 20 -1.33 -9.43 -7.50
CA ASP A 20 -0.37 -10.32 -6.83
C ASP A 20 0.49 -9.60 -5.80
N ASP A 21 0.61 -8.27 -5.90
CA ASP A 21 1.31 -7.44 -4.89
C ASP A 21 0.59 -7.44 -3.55
N ALA A 22 -0.68 -7.87 -3.50
CA ALA A 22 -1.49 -7.95 -2.29
C ALA A 22 -0.80 -8.75 -1.16
N HIS A 23 0.00 -9.76 -1.50
CA HIS A 23 0.78 -10.51 -0.50
C HIS A 23 1.82 -9.62 0.20
N ALA A 24 2.61 -8.87 -0.56
CA ALA A 24 3.65 -8.00 -0.01
C ALA A 24 3.03 -6.81 0.74
N ILE A 25 1.98 -6.21 0.18
CA ILE A 25 1.26 -5.10 0.81
C ILE A 25 0.63 -5.55 2.13
N ALA A 26 -0.01 -6.72 2.18
CA ALA A 26 -0.58 -7.25 3.42
C ALA A 26 0.52 -7.48 4.48
N ALA A 27 1.66 -8.06 4.09
CA ALA A 27 2.78 -8.28 5.00
C ALA A 27 3.33 -6.97 5.60
N LEU A 28 3.48 -5.92 4.78
CA LEU A 28 3.87 -4.59 5.25
C LEU A 28 2.82 -4.01 6.22
N TYR A 29 1.53 -4.10 5.85
CA TYR A 29 0.46 -3.52 6.64
C TYR A 29 0.24 -4.23 7.99
N VAL A 30 0.44 -5.56 8.05
CA VAL A 30 0.37 -6.35 9.29
C VAL A 30 1.27 -5.76 10.38
N TRP A 31 2.50 -5.38 10.04
CA TRP A 31 3.40 -4.78 11.01
C TRP A 31 2.86 -3.45 11.55
N HIS A 32 2.31 -2.60 10.67
CA HIS A 32 1.72 -1.31 11.06
C HIS A 32 0.46 -1.44 11.89
N VAL A 33 -0.35 -2.47 11.67
CA VAL A 33 -1.54 -2.79 12.48
C VAL A 33 -1.14 -3.26 13.87
N LEU A 34 -0.19 -4.21 13.97
CA LEU A 34 0.16 -4.83 15.25
C LEU A 34 1.10 -3.98 16.11
N ASN A 35 1.92 -3.13 15.51
CA ASN A 35 3.01 -2.42 16.22
C ASN A 35 2.94 -0.90 16.07
N GLY A 36 2.18 -0.39 15.11
CA GLY A 36 2.07 1.03 14.80
C GLY A 36 0.89 1.72 15.49
N ARG A 37 0.80 3.03 15.26
CA ARG A 37 -0.38 3.85 15.63
C ARG A 37 -0.96 4.61 14.43
N ALA A 38 -0.45 4.33 13.23
CA ALA A 38 -0.84 4.99 12.00
C ALA A 38 -2.15 4.42 11.43
N SER A 39 -2.41 3.13 11.67
CA SER A 39 -3.70 2.51 11.41
C SER A 39 -4.53 2.44 12.69
N PHE A 40 -5.85 2.54 12.54
CA PHE A 40 -6.82 2.27 13.61
C PHE A 40 -7.45 0.88 13.48
N GLU A 41 -7.02 0.06 12.52
CA GLU A 41 -7.38 -1.36 12.49
C GLU A 41 -6.65 -2.09 13.63
N GLU A 42 -7.34 -3.02 14.30
CA GLU A 42 -6.78 -3.82 15.40
C GLU A 42 -6.39 -5.24 14.95
N ILE A 43 -7.05 -5.75 13.91
CA ILE A 43 -6.82 -7.09 13.34
C ILE A 43 -6.28 -6.89 11.93
N PRO A 44 -5.09 -7.44 11.61
CA PRO A 44 -4.55 -7.32 10.27
C PRO A 44 -5.45 -7.98 9.22
N PRO A 45 -5.69 -7.33 8.07
CA PRO A 45 -6.46 -7.93 7.00
C PRO A 45 -5.70 -9.09 6.37
N THR A 46 -6.46 -10.08 5.90
CA THR A 46 -5.97 -11.16 5.06
C THR A 46 -5.51 -10.64 3.69
N VAL A 47 -4.74 -11.46 2.97
CA VAL A 47 -4.31 -11.14 1.60
C VAL A 47 -5.51 -10.94 0.67
N ASP A 48 -6.57 -11.75 0.80
CA ASP A 48 -7.76 -11.64 -0.04
C ASP A 48 -8.54 -10.35 0.23
N GLU A 49 -8.61 -9.90 1.48
CA GLU A 49 -9.18 -8.60 1.83
C GLU A 49 -8.36 -7.46 1.23
N MET A 50 -7.02 -7.53 1.30
CA MET A 50 -6.16 -6.53 0.67
C MET A 50 -6.32 -6.51 -0.85
N ARG A 51 -6.40 -7.69 -1.50
CA ARG A 51 -6.68 -7.80 -2.94
C ARG A 51 -8.02 -7.15 -3.31
N LYS A 52 -9.06 -7.36 -2.48
CA LYS A 52 -10.37 -6.73 -2.66
C LYS A 52 -10.28 -5.21 -2.54
N ARG A 53 -9.57 -4.69 -1.53
CA ARG A 53 -9.36 -3.24 -1.34
C ARG A 53 -8.67 -2.60 -2.55
N ILE A 54 -7.58 -3.21 -3.05
CA ILE A 54 -6.88 -2.77 -4.27
C ILE A 54 -7.84 -2.70 -5.46
N LYS A 55 -8.64 -3.77 -5.66
CA LYS A 55 -9.63 -3.81 -6.74
C LYS A 55 -10.66 -2.68 -6.60
N THR A 56 -11.23 -2.47 -5.41
CA THR A 56 -12.24 -1.44 -5.18
C THR A 56 -11.71 -0.03 -5.46
N VAL A 57 -10.48 0.28 -5.04
CA VAL A 57 -9.84 1.57 -5.32
C VAL A 57 -9.65 1.77 -6.83
N ARG A 58 -9.11 0.76 -7.52
CA ARG A 58 -8.90 0.81 -8.97
C ARG A 58 -10.20 0.89 -9.77
N ASP A 59 -11.22 0.12 -9.39
CA ASP A 59 -12.57 0.18 -10.00
C ASP A 59 -13.21 1.56 -9.83
N SER A 60 -12.81 2.31 -8.79
CA SER A 60 -13.23 3.69 -8.55
C SER A 60 -12.41 4.72 -9.33
N GLY A 61 -11.48 4.30 -10.18
CA GLY A 61 -10.61 5.17 -10.97
C GLY A 61 -9.52 5.87 -10.16
N LEU A 62 -9.20 5.38 -8.96
CA LEU A 62 -8.20 5.96 -8.06
C LEU A 62 -6.90 5.14 -8.05
N PRO A 63 -5.74 5.78 -7.81
CA PRO A 63 -4.44 5.12 -7.86
C PRO A 63 -4.19 4.22 -6.65
N TRP A 64 -3.46 3.14 -6.89
CA TRP A 64 -2.79 2.35 -5.86
C TRP A 64 -1.38 2.04 -6.35
N LEU A 65 -0.38 2.67 -5.75
CA LEU A 65 1.01 2.55 -6.17
C LEU A 65 1.83 1.72 -5.19
N VAL A 66 2.83 1.03 -5.70
CA VAL A 66 3.87 0.35 -4.93
C VAL A 66 5.23 0.93 -5.25
N ALA A 67 6.10 0.97 -4.24
CA ALA A 67 7.50 1.29 -4.39
C ALA A 67 8.32 -0.01 -4.34
N LEU A 68 9.09 -0.28 -5.39
CA LEU A 68 10.01 -1.40 -5.46
C LEU A 68 11.43 -0.89 -5.32
N TRP A 69 12.19 -1.48 -4.41
CA TRP A 69 13.64 -1.30 -4.33
C TRP A 69 14.30 -2.61 -4.74
N ARG A 70 15.07 -2.59 -5.84
CA ARG A 70 15.72 -3.78 -6.43
C ARG A 70 14.74 -4.96 -6.61
N GLY A 71 13.54 -4.65 -7.11
CA GLY A 71 12.47 -5.63 -7.35
C GLY A 71 11.68 -6.06 -6.10
N THR A 72 12.04 -5.58 -4.91
CA THR A 72 11.31 -5.89 -3.66
C THR A 72 10.37 -4.75 -3.30
N ILE A 73 9.10 -5.03 -3.01
CA ILE A 73 8.16 -4.01 -2.55
C ILE A 73 8.56 -3.55 -1.14
N VAL A 74 8.87 -2.27 -1.01
CA VAL A 74 9.29 -1.63 0.25
C VAL A 74 8.27 -0.65 0.80
N GLY A 75 7.23 -0.33 0.03
CA GLY A 75 6.17 0.58 0.43
C GLY A 75 5.02 0.61 -0.57
N TYR A 76 3.91 1.20 -0.15
CA TYR A 76 2.74 1.40 -1.00
C TYR A 76 1.98 2.65 -0.57
N CYS A 77 1.18 3.21 -1.49
CA CYS A 77 0.24 4.28 -1.20
C CYS A 77 -0.99 4.13 -2.08
N TYR A 78 -2.11 4.72 -1.66
CA TYR A 78 -3.35 4.70 -2.44
C TYR A 78 -4.23 5.90 -2.07
N ALA A 79 -5.20 6.20 -2.93
CA ALA A 79 -6.21 7.21 -2.66
C ALA A 79 -7.61 6.59 -2.52
N THR A 80 -8.44 7.20 -1.68
CA THR A 80 -9.86 6.89 -1.55
C THR A 80 -10.66 8.17 -1.44
N PHE A 81 -11.93 8.16 -1.85
CA PHE A 81 -12.82 9.27 -1.58
C PHE A 81 -13.00 9.50 -0.08
N TYR A 82 -12.80 10.73 0.35
CA TYR A 82 -13.17 11.14 1.71
C TYR A 82 -14.68 11.31 1.79
N ARG A 83 -15.37 10.46 2.57
CA ARG A 83 -16.82 10.55 2.89
C ARG A 83 -17.70 10.95 1.69
N PRO A 84 -18.21 10.01 0.88
CA PRO A 84 -18.94 10.34 -0.33
C PRO A 84 -20.21 11.16 0.00
N ARG A 85 -20.16 12.46 -0.31
CA ARG A 85 -21.30 13.38 -0.23
C ARG A 85 -21.55 13.96 -1.61
N PRO A 86 -22.82 14.16 -2.03
CA PRO A 86 -23.13 14.73 -3.35
C PRO A 86 -22.47 16.09 -3.65
N ALA A 87 -22.04 16.81 -2.61
CA ALA A 87 -21.40 18.12 -2.70
C ALA A 87 -19.86 18.07 -2.83
N TYR A 88 -19.22 16.89 -2.82
CA TYR A 88 -17.75 16.73 -2.93
C TYR A 88 -17.23 16.51 -4.36
N ARG A 89 -18.08 16.80 -5.36
CA ARG A 89 -17.77 16.68 -6.78
C ARG A 89 -17.53 18.06 -7.39
#